data_AF-A0A1U7Z6P8-F1
#
_entry.id   AF-A0A1U7Z6P8-F1
#
_cell.length_a   1.000
_cell.length_b   1.000
_cell.length_c   1.000
_cell.angle_alpha   90.00
_cell.angle_beta   90.00
_cell.angle_gamma   90.00
#
_symmetry.space_group_name_H-M   'P 1'
#
loop_
_entity.id
_entity.type
_entity.pdbx_description
1 polymer ?
#
loop_
_entity_poly.entity_id
_entity_poly.type
_entity_poly.pdbx_seq_one_letter_code
_entity_poly.pdbx_strand_id
1 'polypeptide(L)'
;MDPDTRARLRKKYSRIPDNYNTVEEVTEALAQAGLESSNLIVGIDFTRSNEWSGARSFNRKSLHHLGDSPNPYEQAISIIGRTISSFDEDDLIPCFGFGDVSTCDQKVFSFYPDHRPCHGFQEALGRYREIVPQLSLSGPTSFAPIIEAAIDIVEKSGGQYHVLLIIADGQVTQSNNREQGQLSQQEQDTINAIVKASEYPLSIVLVGVGDGPWDVMQQFDDQIPSRTFDNFQFVNFTEIMSKNIPTMKKEAIFALAALMEISSQYKATLELGLLGRQRGIPGKPPIPPPLRPSHTSASAPQHN
;
A
#
# COMPACT_ATOMS: atom_id res chain seq x y z
N MET A 1 -3.02 10.30 -28.77
CA MET A 1 -4.28 9.52 -28.71
C MET A 1 -5.42 10.49 -28.86
N ASP A 2 -6.36 10.24 -29.76
CA ASP A 2 -7.53 11.10 -29.91
C ASP A 2 -8.47 10.99 -28.68
N PRO A 3 -9.30 12.01 -28.42
CA PRO A 3 -10.17 12.03 -27.24
C PRO A 3 -11.20 10.90 -27.18
N ASP A 4 -11.71 10.42 -28.33
CA ASP A 4 -12.76 9.41 -28.39
C ASP A 4 -12.22 8.01 -28.05
N THR A 5 -11.05 7.67 -28.61
CA THR A 5 -10.31 6.46 -28.22
C THR A 5 -9.98 6.47 -26.73
N ARG A 6 -9.53 7.62 -26.19
CA ARG A 6 -9.24 7.74 -24.75
C ARG A 6 -10.49 7.56 -23.89
N ALA A 7 -11.62 8.14 -24.29
CA ALA A 7 -12.90 7.98 -23.59
C ALA A 7 -13.38 6.52 -23.61
N ARG A 8 -13.25 5.84 -24.75
CA ARG A 8 -13.59 4.41 -24.88
C ARG A 8 -12.74 3.53 -23.99
N LEU A 9 -11.43 3.78 -23.91
CA LEU A 9 -10.52 3.04 -23.02
C LEU A 9 -10.82 3.30 -21.54
N ARG A 10 -11.09 4.55 -21.16
CA ARG A 10 -11.55 4.89 -19.80
C ARG A 10 -12.81 4.12 -19.41
N LYS A 11 -13.76 4.00 -20.34
CA LYS A 11 -14.97 3.21 -20.13
C LYS A 11 -14.71 1.71 -20.06
N LYS A 12 -13.77 1.19 -20.86
CA LYS A 12 -13.38 -0.23 -20.86
C LYS A 12 -12.78 -0.64 -19.50
N TYR A 13 -11.95 0.22 -18.92
CA TYR A 13 -11.24 -0.02 -17.68
C TYR A 13 -11.83 0.72 -16.48
N SER A 14 -13.12 1.08 -16.51
CA SER A 14 -13.75 1.77 -15.38
C SER A 14 -13.94 0.87 -14.16
N ARG A 15 -14.08 -0.44 -14.41
CA ARG A 15 -14.22 -1.51 -13.43
C ARG A 15 -13.56 -2.77 -13.97
N ILE A 16 -12.70 -3.41 -13.19
CA ILE A 16 -12.03 -4.65 -13.59
C ILE A 16 -12.68 -5.83 -12.86
N PRO A 17 -13.16 -6.86 -13.55
CA PRO A 17 -13.72 -8.04 -12.90
C PRO A 17 -12.65 -9.05 -12.49
N ASP A 18 -12.96 -9.87 -11.49
CA ASP A 18 -12.17 -11.05 -11.13
C ASP A 18 -12.14 -12.06 -12.28
N ASN A 19 -10.97 -12.26 -12.89
CA ASN A 19 -10.81 -13.10 -14.09
C ASN A 19 -9.94 -14.35 -13.88
N TYR A 20 -9.38 -14.54 -12.69
CA TYR A 20 -8.35 -15.55 -12.43
C TYR A 20 -8.72 -16.47 -11.27
N ASN A 21 -8.31 -17.74 -11.36
CA ASN A 21 -8.56 -18.76 -10.32
C ASN A 21 -7.27 -19.20 -9.60
N THR A 22 -6.11 -18.87 -10.16
CA THR A 22 -4.79 -19.25 -9.61
C THR A 22 -3.75 -18.14 -9.80
N VAL A 23 -2.72 -18.13 -8.95
CA VAL A 23 -1.61 -17.15 -9.05
C VAL A 23 -0.82 -17.37 -10.34
N GLU A 24 -0.71 -18.62 -10.78
CA GLU A 24 -0.06 -19.00 -12.03
C GLU A 24 -0.75 -18.39 -13.25
N GLU A 25 -2.08 -18.41 -13.31
CA GLU A 25 -2.85 -17.75 -14.38
C GLU A 25 -2.60 -16.23 -14.41
N VAL A 26 -2.49 -15.58 -13.24
CA VAL A 26 -2.17 -14.14 -13.18
C VAL A 26 -0.75 -13.89 -13.67
N THR A 27 0.20 -14.71 -13.21
CA THR A 27 1.62 -14.62 -13.61
C THR A 27 1.78 -14.78 -15.11
N GLU A 28 1.10 -15.77 -15.70
CA GLU A 28 1.12 -16.01 -17.13
C GLU A 28 0.48 -14.85 -17.90
N ALA A 29 -0.65 -14.31 -17.41
CA ALA A 29 -1.30 -13.18 -18.05
C ALA A 29 -0.47 -11.88 -18.00
N LEU A 30 0.30 -11.67 -16.93
CA LEU A 30 1.27 -10.58 -16.80
C LEU A 30 2.43 -10.75 -17.79
N ALA A 31 3.01 -11.95 -17.85
CA ALA A 31 4.07 -12.27 -18.80
C ALA A 31 3.60 -12.12 -20.26
N GLN A 32 2.40 -12.59 -20.60
CA GLN A 32 1.78 -12.42 -21.91
C GLN A 32 1.48 -10.95 -22.25
N ALA A 33 1.22 -10.12 -21.24
CA ALA A 33 1.06 -8.67 -21.43
C ALA A 33 2.39 -7.95 -21.67
N GLY A 34 3.52 -8.65 -21.53
CA GLY A 34 4.86 -8.10 -21.62
C GLY A 34 5.30 -7.38 -20.34
N LEU A 35 4.76 -7.74 -19.18
CA LEU A 35 5.34 -7.35 -17.89
C LEU A 35 6.43 -8.38 -17.56
N GLU A 36 7.68 -8.04 -17.84
CA GLU A 36 8.84 -8.89 -17.50
C GLU A 36 9.23 -8.73 -16.02
N SER A 37 9.01 -7.53 -15.47
CA SER A 37 9.28 -7.15 -14.09
C SER A 37 8.40 -5.97 -13.67
N SER A 38 8.11 -5.85 -12.39
CA SER A 38 7.45 -4.70 -11.77
C SER A 38 8.27 -4.17 -10.61
N ASN A 39 7.95 -2.98 -10.11
CA ASN A 39 8.58 -2.42 -8.93
C ASN A 39 7.55 -2.33 -7.81
N LEU A 40 7.92 -2.80 -6.61
CA LEU A 40 7.03 -2.79 -5.45
C LEU A 40 7.32 -1.60 -4.53
N ILE A 41 6.26 -1.00 -3.99
CA ILE A 41 6.33 0.03 -2.96
C ILE A 41 5.47 -0.43 -1.78
N VAL A 42 5.95 -0.28 -0.55
CA VAL A 42 5.20 -0.68 0.65
C VAL A 42 4.91 0.53 1.53
N GLY A 43 3.64 0.71 1.87
CA GLY A 43 3.16 1.67 2.86
C GLY A 43 2.53 0.98 4.05
N ILE A 44 2.95 1.33 5.26
CA ILE A 44 2.42 0.76 6.50
C ILE A 44 1.72 1.85 7.32
N ASP A 45 0.47 1.58 7.64
CA ASP A 45 -0.35 2.38 8.55
C ASP A 45 0.15 2.22 9.99
N PHE A 46 0.48 3.33 10.65
CA PHE A 46 0.86 3.43 12.06
C PHE A 46 -0.07 4.37 12.85
N THR A 47 -1.34 4.45 12.45
CA THR A 47 -2.38 5.18 13.17
C THR A 47 -2.80 4.46 14.45
N ARG A 48 -3.38 5.22 15.39
CA ARG A 48 -3.74 4.74 16.72
C ARG A 48 -4.89 3.72 16.68
N SER A 49 -5.71 3.69 15.63
CA SER A 49 -6.82 2.73 15.53
C SER A 49 -6.37 1.28 15.61
N ASN A 50 -5.14 0.99 15.19
CA ASN A 50 -4.48 -0.28 15.37
C ASN A 50 -4.45 -0.79 16.83
N GLU A 51 -4.59 0.07 17.84
CA GLU A 51 -4.67 -0.34 19.25
C GLU A 51 -5.97 -1.10 19.58
N TRP A 52 -7.07 -0.81 18.89
CA TRP A 52 -8.38 -1.42 19.15
C TRP A 52 -8.94 -2.24 17.99
N SER A 53 -8.47 -2.05 16.76
CA SER A 53 -8.91 -2.80 15.57
C SER A 53 -8.53 -4.29 15.58
N GLY A 54 -7.83 -4.77 16.62
CA GLY A 54 -7.57 -6.19 16.89
C GLY A 54 -8.50 -6.82 17.95
N ALA A 55 -9.60 -6.16 18.33
CA ALA A 55 -10.49 -6.59 19.40
C ALA A 55 -11.02 -8.02 19.21
N ARG A 56 -11.41 -8.39 17.97
CA ARG A 56 -11.94 -9.71 17.61
C ARG A 56 -10.90 -10.56 16.90
N SER A 57 -10.21 -10.00 15.92
CA SER A 57 -9.27 -10.70 15.03
C SER A 57 -7.91 -11.00 15.63
N PHE A 58 -7.51 -10.26 16.68
CA PHE A 58 -6.19 -10.38 17.28
C PHE A 58 -6.20 -10.35 18.81
N ASN A 59 -7.22 -10.98 19.40
CA ASN A 59 -7.31 -11.25 20.84
C ASN A 59 -7.18 -9.99 21.71
N ARG A 60 -7.77 -8.87 21.28
CA ARG A 60 -7.71 -7.56 21.98
C ARG A 60 -6.31 -6.98 22.11
N LYS A 61 -5.37 -7.45 21.30
CA LYS A 61 -4.04 -6.85 21.18
C LYS A 61 -4.04 -5.80 20.08
N SER A 62 -3.13 -4.84 20.19
CA SER A 62 -2.82 -3.96 19.06
C SER A 62 -2.38 -4.78 17.86
N LEU A 63 -2.80 -4.38 16.66
CA LEU A 63 -2.38 -5.01 15.40
C LEU A 63 -0.86 -4.88 15.15
N HIS A 64 -0.18 -3.95 15.84
CA HIS A 64 1.29 -3.83 15.84
C HIS A 64 1.98 -4.52 17.03
N HIS A 65 1.24 -5.23 17.89
CA HIS A 65 1.86 -5.89 19.04
C HIS A 65 2.90 -6.90 18.58
N LEU A 66 4.16 -6.70 18.98
CA LEU A 66 5.26 -7.64 18.74
C LEU A 66 5.27 -8.68 19.85
N GLY A 67 5.23 -9.96 19.47
CA GLY A 67 5.32 -11.09 20.39
C GLY A 67 5.94 -12.32 19.73
N ASP A 68 5.71 -13.50 20.32
CA ASP A 68 6.22 -14.77 19.81
C ASP A 68 5.58 -15.20 18.48
N SER A 69 4.34 -14.77 18.25
CA SER A 69 3.61 -15.00 17.00
C SER A 69 3.53 -13.72 16.18
N PRO A 70 3.64 -13.81 14.84
CA PRO A 70 3.59 -12.64 13.97
C PRO A 70 2.21 -11.97 14.06
N ASN A 71 2.20 -10.64 14.20
CA ASN A 71 0.97 -9.86 14.11
C ASN A 71 0.45 -9.77 12.66
N PRO A 72 -0.77 -9.26 12.43
CA PRO A 72 -1.35 -9.23 11.08
C PRO A 72 -0.51 -8.49 10.03
N TYR A 73 0.19 -7.40 10.41
CA TYR A 73 1.12 -6.72 9.51
C TYR A 73 2.32 -7.61 9.15
N GLU A 74 2.93 -8.26 10.14
CA GLU A 74 4.05 -9.19 9.91
C GLU A 74 3.65 -10.35 9.01
N GLN A 75 2.45 -10.90 9.21
CA GLN A 75 1.90 -11.97 8.37
C GLN A 75 1.68 -11.49 6.94
N ALA A 76 1.07 -10.31 6.75
CA ALA A 76 0.85 -9.74 5.42
C ALA A 76 2.17 -9.50 4.68
N ILE A 77 3.14 -8.80 5.30
CA ILE A 77 4.48 -8.56 4.73
C ILE A 77 5.15 -9.89 4.34
N SER A 78 5.08 -10.89 5.22
CA SER A 78 5.73 -12.19 4.99
C SER A 78 5.08 -13.01 3.89
N ILE A 79 3.75 -12.94 3.73
CA ILE A 79 3.05 -13.69 2.69
C ILE A 79 3.25 -12.99 1.34
N ILE A 80 3.05 -11.67 1.28
CA ILE A 80 3.34 -10.85 0.08
C ILE A 80 4.76 -11.12 -0.39
N GLY A 81 5.75 -11.06 0.52
CA GLY A 81 7.15 -11.28 0.16
C GLY A 81 7.49 -12.68 -0.31
N ARG A 82 6.65 -13.69 -0.04
CA ARG A 82 6.82 -15.03 -0.60
C ARG A 82 6.08 -15.24 -1.91
N THR A 83 5.00 -14.50 -2.14
CA THR A 83 4.10 -14.73 -3.27
C THR A 83 4.22 -13.71 -4.39
N ILE A 84 4.72 -12.51 -4.09
CA ILE A 84 4.80 -11.37 -5.03
C ILE A 84 6.26 -10.96 -5.31
N SER A 85 7.24 -11.41 -4.51
CA SER A 85 8.66 -11.07 -4.73
C SER A 85 9.22 -11.53 -6.06
N SER A 86 8.68 -12.60 -6.66
CA SER A 86 9.08 -13.05 -8.01
C SER A 86 8.75 -12.04 -9.12
N PHE A 87 7.94 -11.01 -8.82
CA PHE A 87 7.57 -9.96 -9.76
C PHE A 87 8.40 -8.68 -9.59
N ASP A 88 9.25 -8.59 -8.57
CA ASP A 88 10.08 -7.40 -8.33
C ASP A 88 11.38 -7.48 -9.14
N GLU A 89 11.75 -6.38 -9.82
CA GLU A 89 12.88 -6.38 -10.77
C GLU A 89 14.25 -6.49 -10.09
N ASP A 90 14.45 -5.78 -8.99
CA ASP A 90 15.75 -5.53 -8.37
C ASP A 90 15.83 -5.92 -6.88
N ASP A 91 14.73 -6.42 -6.32
CA ASP A 91 14.54 -6.73 -4.90
C ASP A 91 14.71 -5.47 -4.02
N LEU A 92 14.58 -4.27 -4.58
CA LEU A 92 14.66 -3.00 -3.86
C LEU A 92 13.27 -2.43 -3.62
N ILE A 93 12.83 -2.48 -2.37
CA ILE A 93 11.48 -2.13 -1.97
C ILE A 93 11.48 -0.82 -1.15
N PRO A 94 11.11 0.32 -1.74
CA PRO A 94 10.80 1.54 -0.99
C PRO A 94 9.72 1.26 0.06
N CYS A 95 10.07 1.39 1.33
CA CYS A 95 9.19 1.15 2.47
C CYS A 95 8.94 2.43 3.26
N PHE A 96 7.67 2.72 3.52
CA PHE A 96 7.21 3.92 4.19
C PHE A 96 6.24 3.62 5.33
N GLY A 97 6.24 4.49 6.33
CA GLY A 97 5.21 4.55 7.36
C GLY A 97 4.45 5.87 7.35
N PHE A 98 3.20 5.86 7.80
CA PHE A 98 2.35 7.04 7.92
C PHE A 98 1.38 6.92 9.10
N GLY A 99 0.82 8.04 9.58
CA GLY A 99 -0.19 8.05 10.63
C GLY A 99 0.33 8.08 12.08
N ASP A 100 1.65 8.00 12.28
CA ASP A 100 2.26 8.25 13.58
C ASP A 100 2.29 9.76 13.90
N VAL A 101 2.66 10.15 15.12
CA VAL A 101 2.71 11.56 15.54
C VAL A 101 3.63 12.45 14.67
N SER A 102 4.66 11.88 14.04
CA SER A 102 5.59 12.64 13.20
C SER A 102 5.03 12.95 11.80
N THR A 103 4.06 12.15 11.34
CA THR A 103 3.50 12.24 9.98
C THR A 103 2.05 12.71 9.94
N CYS A 104 1.25 12.31 10.94
CA CYS A 104 -0.20 12.47 10.95
C CYS A 104 -0.82 12.06 9.59
N ASP A 105 -1.71 12.88 9.03
CA ASP A 105 -2.33 12.68 7.72
C ASP A 105 -1.65 13.48 6.59
N GLN A 106 -0.44 14.01 6.82
CA GLN A 106 0.19 15.00 5.92
C GLN A 106 1.45 14.50 5.20
N LYS A 107 2.13 13.50 5.76
CA LYS A 107 3.46 13.05 5.31
C LYS A 107 3.58 11.54 5.41
N VAL A 108 4.68 11.02 4.88
CA VAL A 108 5.19 9.68 5.17
C VAL A 108 6.62 9.78 5.68
N PHE A 109 7.07 8.79 6.44
CA PHE A 109 8.48 8.61 6.76
C PHE A 109 9.05 7.41 6.01
N SER A 110 10.30 7.50 5.55
CA SER A 110 11.03 6.35 5.00
C SER A 110 11.51 5.44 6.13
N PHE A 111 11.58 4.14 5.88
CA PHE A 111 12.11 3.18 6.86
C PHE A 111 13.59 3.42 7.22
N TYR A 112 14.36 4.01 6.30
CA TYR A 112 15.76 4.35 6.52
C TYR A 112 16.02 5.87 6.44
N PRO A 113 16.94 6.43 7.27
CA PRO A 113 17.23 7.87 7.30
C PRO A 113 17.82 8.45 6.02
N ASP A 114 18.55 7.64 5.25
CA ASP A 114 19.11 7.98 3.95
C ASP A 114 18.12 7.74 2.79
N HIS A 115 16.87 7.40 3.11
CA HIS A 115 15.80 7.09 2.17
C HIS A 115 16.08 5.89 1.25
N ARG A 116 17.04 5.03 1.60
CA ARG A 116 17.31 3.83 0.81
C ARG A 116 16.13 2.84 0.86
N PRO A 117 15.87 2.10 -0.22
CA PRO A 117 14.93 0.98 -0.21
C PRO A 117 15.44 -0.17 0.69
N CYS A 118 14.52 -1.05 1.08
CA CYS A 118 14.86 -2.33 1.72
C CYS A 118 15.26 -3.34 0.64
N HIS A 119 16.24 -4.20 0.93
CA HIS A 119 16.60 -5.35 0.12
C HIS A 119 15.66 -6.51 0.49
N GLY A 120 14.58 -6.61 -0.29
CA GLY A 120 13.54 -7.60 -0.16
C GLY A 120 12.67 -7.45 1.08
N PHE A 121 11.60 -8.26 1.10
CA PHE A 121 10.62 -8.25 2.19
C PHE A 121 11.18 -8.73 3.53
N GLN A 122 12.28 -9.48 3.52
CA GLN A 122 12.95 -9.90 4.75
C GLN A 122 13.55 -8.70 5.48
N GLU A 123 14.24 -7.79 4.77
CA GLU A 123 14.74 -6.56 5.36
C GLU A 123 13.58 -5.64 5.77
N ALA A 124 12.55 -5.52 4.94
CA ALA A 124 11.35 -4.73 5.26
C ALA A 124 10.68 -5.19 6.57
N LEU A 125 10.53 -6.51 6.76
CA LEU A 125 9.97 -7.10 7.98
C LEU A 125 10.86 -6.86 9.21
N GLY A 126 12.17 -7.08 9.07
CA GLY A 126 13.13 -6.80 10.14
C GLY A 126 13.07 -5.33 10.57
N ARG A 127 13.04 -4.44 9.60
CA ARG A 127 13.00 -3.00 9.83
C ARG A 127 11.68 -2.52 10.43
N TYR A 128 10.55 -3.09 10.01
CA TYR A 128 9.25 -2.89 10.65
C TYR A 128 9.32 -3.20 12.15
N ARG A 129 9.89 -4.35 12.54
CA ARG A 129 10.03 -4.75 13.95
C ARG A 129 10.92 -3.82 14.77
N GLU A 130 11.92 -3.20 14.15
CA GLU A 130 12.79 -2.21 14.80
C GLU A 130 12.10 -0.85 15.03
N ILE A 131 11.27 -0.44 14.07
CA ILE A 131 10.60 0.87 14.07
C ILE A 131 9.41 0.88 15.02
N VAL A 132 8.54 -0.15 14.97
CA VAL A 132 7.26 -0.20 15.72
C VAL A 132 7.38 0.21 17.18
N PRO A 133 8.35 -0.31 18.00
CA PRO A 133 8.44 0.03 19.41
C PRO A 133 8.82 1.49 19.70
N GLN A 134 9.31 2.21 18.68
CA GLN A 134 9.78 3.59 18.80
C GLN A 134 8.70 4.60 18.41
N LEU A 135 7.65 4.15 17.70
CA LEU A 135 6.58 5.00 17.21
C LEU A 135 5.59 5.38 18.31
N SER A 136 4.99 6.55 18.15
CA SER A 136 3.78 6.94 18.88
C SER A 136 2.63 7.00 17.88
N LEU A 137 1.77 5.97 17.92
CA LEU A 137 0.63 5.86 17.02
C LEU A 137 -0.33 7.05 17.20
N SER A 138 -0.79 7.63 16.09
CA SER A 138 -1.59 8.87 16.11
C SER A 138 -2.73 8.83 15.08
N GLY A 139 -2.77 9.76 14.14
CA GLY A 139 -3.86 10.05 13.23
C GLY A 139 -3.90 11.56 12.94
N PRO A 140 -4.88 12.05 12.16
CA PRO A 140 -5.92 11.30 11.43
C PRO A 140 -5.37 10.32 10.39
N THR A 141 -6.22 9.47 9.84
CA THR A 141 -5.88 8.46 8.84
C THR A 141 -6.26 8.95 7.45
N SER A 142 -5.27 9.13 6.58
CA SER A 142 -5.42 9.43 5.15
C SER A 142 -4.38 8.64 4.35
N PHE A 143 -4.76 8.06 3.20
CA PHE A 143 -3.81 7.41 2.30
C PHE A 143 -3.21 8.36 1.28
N ALA A 144 -3.66 9.62 1.24
CA ALA A 144 -3.14 10.60 0.30
C ALA A 144 -1.61 10.75 0.37
N PRO A 145 -0.96 10.86 1.55
CA PRO A 145 0.50 11.02 1.60
C PRO A 145 1.27 9.84 1.02
N ILE A 146 0.82 8.61 1.26
CA ILE A 146 1.50 7.41 0.76
C ILE A 146 1.27 7.19 -0.73
N ILE A 147 0.07 7.49 -1.23
CA ILE A 147 -0.21 7.46 -2.66
C ILE A 147 0.60 8.54 -3.39
N GLU A 148 0.70 9.75 -2.83
CA GLU A 148 1.54 10.81 -3.39
C GLU A 148 3.02 10.44 -3.40
N ALA A 149 3.54 9.80 -2.34
CA ALA A 149 4.91 9.31 -2.31
C ALA A 149 5.16 8.25 -3.39
N ALA A 150 4.19 7.36 -3.65
CA ALA A 150 4.29 6.36 -4.71
C ALA A 150 4.28 6.97 -6.12
N ILE A 151 3.42 7.97 -6.37
CA ILE A 151 3.44 8.76 -7.60
C ILE A 151 4.83 9.36 -7.82
N ASP A 152 5.45 9.86 -6.75
CA ASP A 152 6.76 10.49 -6.80
C ASP A 152 7.88 9.53 -7.18
N ILE A 153 7.78 8.27 -6.75
CA ILE A 153 8.68 7.18 -7.16
C ILE A 153 8.49 6.83 -8.63
N VAL A 154 7.23 6.73 -9.08
CA VAL A 154 6.90 6.47 -10.49
C VAL A 154 7.43 7.58 -11.40
N GLU A 155 7.36 8.84 -10.99
CA GLU A 155 7.97 9.96 -11.72
C GLU A 155 9.50 9.84 -11.80
N LYS A 156 10.15 9.56 -10.66
CA LYS A 156 11.62 9.47 -10.58
C LYS A 156 12.20 8.27 -11.32
N SER A 157 11.43 7.19 -11.46
CA SER A 157 11.81 6.01 -12.26
C SER A 157 11.61 6.21 -13.77
N GLY A 158 11.15 7.38 -14.23
CA GLY A 158 10.89 7.63 -15.65
C GLY A 158 9.54 7.10 -16.14
N GLY A 159 8.59 6.87 -15.23
CA GLY A 159 7.28 6.31 -15.54
C GLY A 159 7.31 4.79 -15.71
N GLN A 160 8.17 4.08 -14.96
CA GLN A 160 8.10 2.62 -14.87
C GLN A 160 6.85 2.18 -14.10
N TYR A 161 6.37 0.98 -14.39
CA TYR A 161 5.19 0.43 -13.72
C TYR A 161 5.52 0.05 -12.27
N HIS A 162 4.66 0.48 -11.34
CA HIS A 162 4.79 0.18 -9.92
C HIS A 162 3.48 -0.35 -9.34
N VAL A 163 3.61 -1.19 -8.32
CA VAL A 163 2.50 -1.61 -7.45
C VAL A 163 2.75 -1.08 -6.04
N LEU A 164 1.87 -0.21 -5.57
CA LEU A 164 1.84 0.25 -4.18
C LEU A 164 1.00 -0.71 -3.33
N LEU A 165 1.63 -1.34 -2.35
CA LEU A 165 1.00 -2.17 -1.35
C LEU A 165 0.81 -1.34 -0.07
N ILE A 166 -0.44 -1.01 0.26
CA ILE A 166 -0.79 -0.34 1.51
C ILE A 166 -1.32 -1.40 2.48
N ILE A 167 -0.68 -1.58 3.63
CA ILE A 167 -1.18 -2.46 4.70
C ILE A 167 -1.77 -1.54 5.77
N ALA A 168 -3.07 -1.69 6.04
CA ALA A 168 -3.81 -0.78 6.92
C ALA A 168 -5.00 -1.46 7.60
N ASP A 169 -5.52 -0.83 8.67
CA ASP A 169 -6.69 -1.32 9.40
C ASP A 169 -8.05 -0.79 8.88
N GLY A 170 -8.00 -0.01 7.79
CA GLY A 170 -9.16 0.50 7.07
C GLY A 170 -9.88 1.67 7.71
N GLN A 171 -9.38 2.19 8.85
CA GLN A 171 -10.03 3.27 9.59
C GLN A 171 -9.66 4.66 9.04
N VAL A 172 -9.91 4.93 7.76
CA VAL A 172 -9.82 6.30 7.21
C VAL A 172 -10.72 7.21 8.03
N THR A 173 -10.20 8.35 8.48
CA THR A 173 -10.94 9.21 9.42
C THR A 173 -12.23 9.70 8.78
N GLN A 174 -13.37 9.35 9.36
CA GLN A 174 -14.69 9.61 8.80
C GLN A 174 -15.27 10.93 9.33
N SER A 175 -16.19 11.53 8.56
CA SER A 175 -16.91 12.72 9.00
C SER A 175 -17.94 12.38 10.08
N ASN A 176 -18.09 13.22 11.09
CA ASN A 176 -19.17 13.13 12.08
C ASN A 176 -20.57 13.32 11.44
N ASN A 177 -20.65 13.82 10.19
CA ASN A 177 -21.89 14.15 9.49
C ASN A 177 -22.21 13.19 8.32
N ARG A 178 -21.82 11.91 8.42
CA ARG A 178 -22.09 10.89 7.39
C ARG A 178 -23.57 10.74 7.02
N GLU A 179 -24.49 11.06 7.93
CA GLU A 179 -25.94 11.05 7.67
C GLU A 179 -26.38 11.99 6.53
N GLN A 180 -25.53 12.97 6.15
CA GLN A 180 -25.77 13.88 5.02
C GLN A 180 -24.97 13.51 3.76
N GLY A 181 -24.29 12.35 3.74
CA GLY A 181 -23.46 11.91 2.61
C GLY A 181 -22.18 12.73 2.40
N GLN A 182 -21.76 13.52 3.40
CA GLN A 182 -20.53 14.32 3.32
C GLN A 182 -19.32 13.50 3.74
N LEU A 183 -18.34 13.41 2.83
CA LEU A 183 -17.03 12.85 3.09
C LEU A 183 -16.22 13.74 4.03
N SER A 184 -15.34 13.15 4.83
CA SER A 184 -14.32 13.88 5.58
C SER A 184 -13.27 14.47 4.65
N GLN A 185 -12.44 15.37 5.19
CA GLN A 185 -11.27 15.86 4.46
C GLN A 185 -10.32 14.71 4.08
N GLN A 186 -10.08 13.77 4.98
CA GLN A 186 -9.18 12.63 4.75
C GLN A 186 -9.71 11.65 3.70
N GLU A 187 -11.04 11.41 3.68
CA GLU A 187 -11.70 10.62 2.63
C GLU A 187 -11.57 11.32 1.28
N GLN A 188 -11.84 12.63 1.23
CA GLN A 188 -11.73 13.41 0.00
C GLN A 188 -10.29 13.47 -0.53
N ASP A 189 -9.31 13.67 0.35
CA ASP A 189 -7.89 13.71 -0.02
C ASP A 189 -7.42 12.35 -0.54
N THR A 190 -7.87 11.27 0.10
CA THR A 190 -7.57 9.90 -0.35
C THR A 190 -8.16 9.65 -1.74
N ILE A 191 -9.43 9.99 -1.97
CA ILE A 191 -10.08 9.87 -3.29
C ILE A 191 -9.33 10.68 -4.34
N ASN A 192 -8.98 11.94 -4.02
CA ASN A 192 -8.25 12.81 -4.93
C ASN A 192 -6.87 12.23 -5.29
N ALA A 193 -6.18 11.65 -4.32
CA ALA A 193 -4.90 10.98 -4.54
C ALA A 193 -5.04 9.73 -5.42
N ILE A 194 -6.08 8.91 -5.22
CA ILE A 194 -6.35 7.74 -6.08
C ILE A 194 -6.66 8.17 -7.51
N VAL A 195 -7.52 9.18 -7.70
CA VAL A 195 -7.83 9.75 -9.02
C VAL A 195 -6.57 10.28 -9.69
N LYS A 196 -5.73 11.01 -8.96
CA LYS A 196 -4.43 11.50 -9.46
C LYS A 196 -3.52 10.33 -9.82
N ALA A 197 -3.43 9.29 -9.00
CA ALA A 197 -2.61 8.10 -9.25
C ALA A 197 -3.02 7.36 -10.52
N SER A 198 -4.31 7.36 -10.89
CA SER A 198 -4.78 6.75 -12.13
C SER A 198 -4.22 7.40 -13.41
N GLU A 199 -3.57 8.54 -13.28
CA GLU A 199 -2.86 9.21 -14.38
C GLU A 199 -1.42 8.72 -14.59
N TYR A 200 -0.95 7.80 -13.75
CA TYR A 200 0.38 7.22 -13.73
C TYR A 200 0.32 5.71 -13.96
N PRO A 201 1.42 5.06 -14.38
CA PRO A 201 1.51 3.60 -14.41
C PRO A 201 1.66 3.02 -12.99
N LEU A 202 0.64 3.24 -12.15
CA LEU A 202 0.62 2.90 -10.74
C LEU A 202 -0.66 2.13 -10.40
N SER A 203 -0.48 0.91 -9.91
CA SER A 203 -1.53 0.11 -9.28
C SER A 203 -1.44 0.22 -7.77
N ILE A 204 -2.58 0.23 -7.09
CA ILE A 204 -2.67 0.31 -5.62
C ILE A 204 -3.41 -0.92 -5.13
N VAL A 205 -2.81 -1.65 -4.19
CA VAL A 205 -3.46 -2.77 -3.49
C VAL A 205 -3.49 -2.44 -2.01
N LEU A 206 -4.70 -2.32 -1.46
CA LEU A 206 -4.92 -2.13 -0.04
C LEU A 206 -5.18 -3.48 0.63
N VAL A 207 -4.27 -3.88 1.51
CA VAL A 207 -4.35 -5.08 2.33
C VAL A 207 -4.94 -4.74 3.69
N GLY A 208 -6.21 -5.07 3.88
CA GLY A 208 -6.97 -4.78 5.10
C GLY A 208 -6.70 -5.79 6.21
N VAL A 209 -6.02 -5.36 7.29
CA VAL A 209 -5.76 -6.15 8.50
C VAL A 209 -6.62 -5.70 9.68
N GLY A 210 -6.97 -6.61 10.58
CA GLY A 210 -7.84 -6.29 11.71
C GLY A 210 -9.35 -6.42 11.44
N ASP A 211 -10.15 -5.79 12.29
CA ASP A 211 -11.59 -6.01 12.43
C ASP A 211 -12.46 -5.24 11.43
N GLY A 212 -11.90 -4.26 10.71
CA GLY A 212 -12.66 -3.29 9.93
C GLY A 212 -13.43 -2.28 10.81
N PRO A 213 -14.53 -1.68 10.32
CA PRO A 213 -15.28 -2.05 9.11
C PRO A 213 -14.56 -1.70 7.80
N TRP A 214 -14.96 -2.38 6.71
CA TRP A 214 -14.32 -2.29 5.39
C TRP A 214 -15.20 -1.63 4.31
N ASP A 215 -16.34 -1.05 4.71
CA ASP A 215 -17.33 -0.43 3.81
C ASP A 215 -16.71 0.65 2.93
N VAL A 216 -15.88 1.51 3.51
CA VAL A 216 -15.20 2.60 2.78
C VAL A 216 -14.20 2.03 1.76
N MET A 217 -13.49 0.97 2.14
CA MET A 217 -12.47 0.37 1.28
C MET A 217 -13.12 -0.34 0.10
N GLN A 218 -14.28 -0.97 0.30
CA GLN A 218 -15.11 -1.54 -0.76
C GLN A 218 -15.70 -0.46 -1.69
N GLN A 219 -16.00 0.73 -1.17
CA GLN A 219 -16.42 1.86 -2.02
C GLN A 219 -15.25 2.37 -2.88
N PHE A 220 -14.03 2.41 -2.33
CA PHE A 220 -12.84 2.84 -3.07
C PHE A 220 -12.45 1.90 -4.21
N ASP A 221 -12.72 0.60 -4.05
CA ASP A 221 -12.51 -0.45 -5.05
C ASP A 221 -13.30 -0.18 -6.35
N ASP A 222 -14.62 -0.06 -6.24
CA ASP A 222 -15.52 -0.09 -7.40
C ASP A 222 -16.14 1.27 -7.77
N GLN A 223 -16.10 2.27 -6.88
CA GLN A 223 -17.00 3.43 -6.96
C GLN A 223 -16.30 4.80 -6.98
N ILE A 224 -14.99 4.86 -7.24
CA ILE A 224 -14.29 6.15 -7.36
C ILE A 224 -14.59 6.79 -8.74
N PRO A 225 -15.33 7.92 -8.79
CA PRO A 225 -15.60 8.59 -10.05
C PRO A 225 -14.33 9.29 -10.57
N SER A 226 -14.28 9.52 -11.89
CA SER A 226 -13.26 10.34 -12.56
C SER A 226 -11.83 9.76 -12.67
N ARG A 227 -11.57 8.56 -12.13
CA ARG A 227 -10.30 7.85 -12.39
C ARG A 227 -10.16 7.50 -13.88
N THR A 228 -8.92 7.49 -14.38
CA THR A 228 -8.60 7.19 -15.79
C THR A 228 -8.71 5.69 -16.09
N PHE A 229 -8.40 4.85 -15.11
CA PHE A 229 -8.67 3.42 -15.12
C PHE A 229 -8.85 2.99 -13.66
N ASP A 230 -9.43 1.82 -13.46
CA ASP A 230 -9.50 1.16 -12.17
C ASP A 230 -8.10 0.80 -11.69
N ASN A 231 -7.57 1.53 -10.71
CA ASN A 231 -6.18 1.40 -10.26
C ASN A 231 -6.07 1.05 -8.77
N PHE A 232 -7.15 0.62 -8.15
CA PHE A 232 -7.23 0.37 -6.71
C PHE A 232 -7.95 -0.95 -6.45
N GLN A 233 -7.25 -1.89 -5.80
CA GLN A 233 -7.79 -3.16 -5.35
C GLN A 233 -7.85 -3.20 -3.82
N PHE A 234 -8.97 -3.59 -3.23
CA PHE A 234 -9.06 -3.92 -1.81
C PHE A 234 -9.01 -5.44 -1.55
N VAL A 235 -8.21 -5.85 -0.57
CA VAL A 235 -8.11 -7.26 -0.12
C VAL A 235 -8.32 -7.35 1.39
N ASN A 236 -9.40 -8.01 1.82
CA ASN A 236 -9.68 -8.28 3.22
C ASN A 236 -8.82 -9.46 3.74
N PHE A 237 -7.61 -9.15 4.19
CA PHE A 237 -6.64 -10.14 4.66
C PHE A 237 -7.18 -10.93 5.86
N THR A 238 -7.76 -10.24 6.84
CA THR A 238 -8.32 -10.88 8.05
C THR A 238 -9.39 -11.91 7.68
N GLU A 239 -10.30 -11.58 6.77
CA GLU A 239 -11.35 -12.50 6.34
C GLU A 239 -10.76 -13.76 5.70
N ILE A 240 -9.78 -13.61 4.79
CA ILE A 240 -9.12 -14.74 4.14
C ILE A 240 -8.41 -15.62 5.18
N MET A 241 -7.67 -15.00 6.11
CA MET A 241 -6.91 -15.72 7.13
C MET A 241 -7.79 -16.38 8.19
N SER A 242 -9.04 -15.90 8.37
CA SER A 242 -10.01 -16.51 9.30
C SER A 242 -10.64 -17.81 8.79
N LYS A 243 -10.55 -18.11 7.49
CA LYS A 243 -11.21 -19.28 6.88
C LYS A 243 -10.73 -20.60 7.51
N ASN A 244 -11.62 -21.56 7.71
CA ASN A 244 -11.25 -22.88 8.26
C ASN A 244 -10.72 -23.83 7.17
N ILE A 245 -9.57 -23.48 6.60
CA ILE A 245 -8.87 -24.24 5.55
C ILE A 245 -7.35 -24.25 5.83
N PRO A 246 -6.56 -25.14 5.20
CA PRO A 246 -5.11 -25.19 5.40
C PRO A 246 -4.42 -23.84 5.10
N THR A 247 -3.42 -23.46 5.89
CA THR A 247 -2.70 -22.17 5.78
C THR A 247 -2.20 -21.88 4.37
N MET A 248 -1.56 -22.87 3.73
CA MET A 248 -1.07 -22.73 2.35
C MET A 248 -2.18 -22.33 1.35
N LYS A 249 -3.41 -22.81 1.54
CA LYS A 249 -4.55 -22.40 0.71
C LYS A 249 -5.00 -20.97 0.99
N LYS A 250 -4.92 -20.52 2.26
CA LYS A 250 -5.23 -19.12 2.61
C LYS A 250 -4.22 -18.16 1.98
N GLU A 251 -2.93 -18.51 2.05
CA GLU A 251 -1.85 -17.74 1.45
C GLU A 251 -2.03 -17.63 -0.07
N ALA A 252 -2.36 -18.74 -0.74
CA ALA A 252 -2.65 -18.73 -2.18
C ALA A 252 -3.88 -17.88 -2.55
N ILE A 253 -4.97 -17.96 -1.77
CA ILE A 253 -6.17 -17.12 -1.98
C ILE A 253 -5.83 -15.65 -1.80
N PHE A 254 -5.05 -15.31 -0.78
CA PHE A 254 -4.63 -13.94 -0.52
C PHE A 254 -3.72 -13.39 -1.64
N ALA A 255 -2.73 -14.16 -2.08
CA ALA A 255 -1.88 -13.78 -3.20
C ALA A 255 -2.67 -13.55 -4.48
N LEU A 256 -3.61 -14.46 -4.80
CA LEU A 256 -4.49 -14.32 -5.95
C LEU A 256 -5.36 -13.05 -5.84
N ALA A 257 -5.96 -12.80 -4.67
CA ALA A 257 -6.77 -11.61 -4.46
C ALA A 257 -5.96 -10.31 -4.61
N ALA A 258 -4.72 -10.28 -4.11
CA ALA A 258 -3.83 -9.13 -4.26
C ALA A 258 -3.38 -8.87 -5.69
N LEU A 259 -3.34 -9.90 -6.54
CA LEU A 259 -2.89 -9.81 -7.93
C LEU A 259 -4.05 -9.74 -8.95
N MET A 260 -5.29 -9.92 -8.51
CA MET A 260 -6.46 -10.15 -9.36
C MET A 260 -6.61 -9.13 -10.49
N GLU A 261 -6.41 -7.85 -10.18
CA GLU A 261 -6.56 -6.78 -11.14
C GLU A 261 -5.26 -6.35 -11.82
N ILE A 262 -4.10 -6.70 -11.26
CA ILE A 262 -2.79 -6.17 -11.68
C ILE A 262 -2.54 -6.37 -13.19
N SER A 263 -2.90 -7.54 -13.72
CA SER A 263 -2.76 -7.83 -15.17
C SER A 263 -3.60 -6.89 -16.05
N SER A 264 -4.84 -6.65 -15.67
CA SER A 264 -5.74 -5.74 -16.40
C SER A 264 -5.32 -4.28 -16.23
N GLN A 265 -4.87 -3.91 -15.03
CA GLN A 265 -4.36 -2.58 -14.70
C GLN A 265 -3.10 -2.27 -15.50
N TYR A 266 -2.13 -3.18 -15.55
CA TYR A 266 -0.93 -3.03 -16.37
C TYR A 266 -1.28 -2.82 -17.86
N LYS A 267 -2.16 -3.66 -18.43
CA LYS A 267 -2.66 -3.49 -19.80
C LYS A 267 -3.32 -2.13 -20.01
N ALA A 268 -4.08 -1.63 -19.04
CA ALA A 268 -4.67 -0.30 -19.11
C ALA A 268 -3.58 0.78 -19.21
N THR A 269 -2.50 0.70 -18.43
CA THR A 269 -1.39 1.66 -18.50
C THR A 269 -0.70 1.67 -19.87
N LEU A 270 -0.58 0.51 -20.53
CA LEU A 270 -0.06 0.38 -21.89
C LEU A 270 -1.00 1.02 -22.91
N GLU A 271 -2.28 0.60 -22.92
CA GLU A 271 -3.28 1.08 -23.90
C GLU A 271 -3.56 2.59 -23.74
N LEU A 272 -3.49 3.11 -22.52
CA LEU A 272 -3.63 4.54 -22.22
C LEU A 272 -2.36 5.35 -22.49
N GLY A 273 -1.25 4.68 -22.80
CA GLY A 273 0.06 5.29 -23.03
C GLY A 273 0.58 6.04 -21.81
N LEU A 274 0.40 5.48 -20.61
CA LEU A 274 0.91 6.05 -19.35
C LEU A 274 2.35 5.61 -19.07
N LEU A 275 2.72 4.41 -19.52
CA LEU A 275 4.05 3.84 -19.31
C LEU A 275 5.14 4.68 -19.99
N GLY A 276 6.26 4.89 -19.31
CA GLY A 276 7.43 5.63 -19.82
C GLY A 276 7.21 7.14 -19.95
N ARG A 277 6.20 7.71 -19.26
CA ARG A 277 5.92 9.15 -19.27
C ARG A 277 6.16 9.78 -17.90
N GLN A 278 6.91 10.86 -17.90
CA GLN A 278 7.05 11.78 -16.76
C GLN A 278 6.14 12.99 -16.97
N ARG A 279 5.53 13.48 -15.88
CA ARG A 279 4.68 14.69 -15.89
C ARG A 279 5.34 15.85 -15.15
N GLY A 280 6.44 15.60 -14.44
CA GLY A 280 7.32 16.64 -13.91
C GLY A 280 6.77 17.38 -12.69
N ILE A 281 5.83 16.76 -11.95
CA ILE A 281 5.27 17.34 -10.72
C ILE A 281 5.94 16.65 -9.52
N PRO A 282 6.93 17.29 -8.86
CA PRO A 282 7.53 16.72 -7.66
C PRO A 282 6.55 16.77 -6.48
N GLY A 283 6.44 15.64 -5.80
CA GLY A 283 5.72 15.42 -4.56
C GLY A 283 6.54 15.87 -3.34
N LYS A 284 5.93 15.74 -2.16
CA LYS A 284 6.59 16.07 -0.90
C LYS A 284 7.59 14.96 -0.56
N PRO A 285 8.85 15.28 -0.25
CA PRO A 285 9.82 14.26 0.13
C PRO A 285 9.41 13.60 1.46
N PRO A 286 9.67 12.28 1.61
CA PRO A 286 9.48 11.59 2.87
C PRO A 286 10.38 12.16 3.96
N ILE A 287 9.96 12.09 5.21
CA ILE A 287 10.83 12.43 6.35
C ILE A 287 11.66 11.20 6.77
N PRO A 288 12.78 11.38 7.50
CA PRO A 288 13.50 10.26 8.13
C PRO A 288 12.61 9.53 9.15
N PRO A 289 12.89 8.26 9.46
CA PRO A 289 12.11 7.52 10.45
C PRO A 289 12.25 8.19 11.83
N PRO A 290 11.17 8.32 12.61
CA PRO A 290 11.17 8.98 13.92
C PRO A 290 11.77 8.07 15.00
N LEU A 291 13.02 7.65 14.80
CA LEU A 291 13.77 6.86 15.76
C LEU A 291 14.29 7.75 16.89
N ARG A 292 14.29 7.24 18.12
CA ARG A 292 14.96 7.93 19.21
C ARG A 292 16.46 7.95 18.90
N PRO A 293 17.17 9.07 19.11
CA PRO A 293 18.62 9.09 18.95
C PRO A 293 19.21 8.01 19.85
N SER A 294 19.96 7.08 19.27
CA SER A 294 20.73 6.13 20.04
C SER A 294 21.70 6.94 20.89
N HIS A 295 21.66 6.77 22.21
CA HIS A 295 22.73 7.23 23.07
C HIS A 295 23.99 6.46 22.70
N THR A 296 24.69 6.89 21.65
CA THR A 296 26.08 6.54 21.46
C THR A 296 26.82 7.16 22.62
N SER A 297 27.38 6.29 23.46
CA SER A 297 28.28 6.65 24.55
C SER A 297 29.41 7.52 24.00
N ALA A 298 29.28 8.84 24.15
CA ALA A 298 30.37 9.76 23.97
C ALA A 298 31.45 9.34 24.98
N SER A 299 32.53 8.76 24.47
CA SER A 299 33.74 8.53 25.22
C SER A 299 34.21 9.87 25.75
N ALA A 300 34.19 10.04 27.06
CA ALA A 300 34.71 11.23 27.70
C ALA A 300 36.20 11.41 27.32
N PRO A 301 36.64 12.63 27.00
CA PRO A 301 38.05 12.88 26.72
C PRO A 301 38.87 12.62 27.99
N GLN A 302 39.91 11.80 27.86
CA GLN A 302 40.94 11.66 28.88
C GLN A 302 41.65 13.00 29.02
N HIS A 303 41.48 13.64 30.18
CA HIS A 303 42.31 14.76 30.59
C HIS A 303 43.70 14.23 30.99
N ASN A 304 44.73 14.68 30.28
CA ASN A 304 46.09 14.78 30.79
C ASN A 304 46.21 15.98 31.72
#